data_AF-A0A7Y0TPL7-F1
#
_entry.id   AF-A0A7Y0TPL7-F1
#
_cell.length_a   1.000
_cell.length_b   1.000
_cell.length_c   1.000
_cell.angle_alpha   90.00
_cell.angle_beta   90.00
_cell.angle_gamma   90.00
#
_symmetry.space_group_name_H-M   'P 1'
#
loop_
_entity.id
_entity.type
_entity.pdbx_description
1 polymer ?
#
loop_
_entity_poly.entity_id
_entity_poly.type
_entity_poly.pdbx_seq_one_letter_code
_entity_poly.pdbx_strand_id
1 'polypeptide(L)' 'MAKGSKKEEASAPEVYEEVLSAPEQQEEEIRRAAYYLWELKGRKDGSDVEDWIEAEEIVND' A
#
# COMPACT_ATOMS: atom_id res chain seq x y z
N MET A 1 21.39 7.82 37.72
CA MET A 1 20.50 6.93 36.95
C MET A 1 19.06 7.24 37.33
N ALA A 2 18.15 7.14 36.35
CA ALA A 2 16.67 7.17 36.46
C ALA A 2 16.07 8.61 36.52
N LYS A 3 15.10 9.05 35.69
CA LYS A 3 14.29 8.48 34.59
C LYS A 3 13.92 9.66 33.64
N GLY A 4 13.94 9.50 32.33
CA GLY A 4 12.81 8.96 31.57
C GLY A 4 11.92 10.11 31.10
N SER A 5 12.32 10.78 30.02
CA SER A 5 11.53 11.85 29.38
C SER A 5 10.22 11.30 28.83
N LYS A 6 9.15 11.85 29.38
CA LYS A 6 7.76 11.67 28.98
C LYS A 6 7.50 12.28 27.60
N LYS A 7 6.92 11.48 26.71
CA LYS A 7 6.12 11.83 25.53
C LYS A 7 5.14 10.64 25.41
N GLU A 8 3.87 10.66 25.82
CA GLU A 8 2.75 11.45 25.24
C GLU A 8 3.02 11.71 23.75
N GLU A 9 2.26 11.24 22.79
CA GLU A 9 0.95 10.61 22.73
C GLU A 9 0.81 10.29 21.23
N ALA A 10 0.48 9.06 20.90
CA ALA A 10 -0.12 8.75 19.60
C ALA A 10 -1.05 7.57 19.87
N SER A 11 -2.21 7.95 20.42
CA SER A 11 -3.34 7.07 20.65
C SER A 11 -4.00 6.77 19.30
N ALA A 12 -3.94 5.49 18.90
CA ALA A 12 -4.86 4.74 18.02
C ALA A 12 -5.02 5.18 16.54
N PRO A 13 -5.46 4.28 15.62
CA PRO A 13 -6.05 2.95 15.84
C PRO A 13 -5.26 1.80 15.17
N GLU A 14 -5.14 0.62 15.79
CA GLU A 14 -6.15 -0.47 15.76
C GLU A 14 -6.66 -0.70 14.33
N VAL A 15 -6.05 -1.68 13.66
CA VAL A 15 -6.60 -2.38 12.49
C VAL A 15 -7.16 -1.45 11.41
N TYR A 16 -6.35 -1.11 10.40
CA TYR A 16 -6.84 -0.62 9.10
C TYR A 16 -7.57 -1.74 8.32
N GLU A 17 -8.37 -2.56 9.02
CA GLU A 17 -9.62 -3.10 8.50
C GLU A 17 -10.64 -1.94 8.45
N GLU A 18 -10.25 -0.84 7.81
CA GLU A 18 -11.25 0.04 7.25
C GLU A 18 -12.04 -0.85 6.31
N VAL A 19 -13.36 -0.84 6.48
CA VAL A 19 -14.30 -1.54 5.60
C VAL A 19 -14.24 -0.80 4.26
N LEU A 20 -13.12 -0.96 3.54
CA LEU A 20 -12.89 -0.39 2.24
C LEU A 20 -14.04 -0.87 1.37
N SER A 21 -14.69 0.08 0.71
CA SER A 21 -15.76 -0.24 -0.22
C SER A 21 -15.21 -1.16 -1.31
N ALA A 22 -16.05 -1.95 -1.97
CA ALA A 22 -15.64 -2.78 -3.11
C ALA A 22 -14.68 -2.07 -4.11
N PRO A 23 -14.87 -0.79 -4.50
CA PRO A 23 -13.89 -0.08 -5.33
C PRO A 23 -12.56 0.20 -4.64
N GLU A 24 -12.56 0.53 -3.35
CA GLU A 24 -11.32 0.82 -2.61
C GLU A 24 -10.49 -0.45 -2.35
N GLN A 25 -11.16 -1.59 -2.17
CA GLN A 25 -10.48 -2.89 -2.11
C GLN A 25 -9.79 -3.19 -3.44
N GLN A 26 -10.47 -2.94 -4.56
CA GLN A 26 -9.91 -3.13 -5.89
C GLN A 26 -8.69 -2.23 -6.12
N GLU A 27 -8.78 -0.93 -5.79
CA GLU A 27 -7.64 -0.01 -5.88
C GLU A 27 -6.47 -0.44 -4.99
N GLU A 28 -6.73 -0.98 -3.81
CA GLU A 28 -5.67 -1.49 -2.93
C GLU A 28 -5.00 -2.74 -3.53
N GLU A 29 -5.77 -3.65 -4.14
CA GLU A 29 -5.23 -4.81 -4.85
C GLU A 29 -4.39 -4.38 -6.05
N ILE A 30 -4.87 -3.42 -6.85
CA ILE A 30 -4.14 -2.83 -7.98
C ILE A 30 -2.82 -2.24 -7.49
N ARG A 31 -2.84 -1.45 -6.41
CA ARG A 31 -1.62 -0.85 -5.85
C ARG A 31 -0.61 -1.89 -5.41
N ARG A 32 -1.05 -2.95 -4.75
CA ARG A 32 -0.17 -4.05 -4.32
C ARG A 32 0.40 -4.78 -5.52
N ALA A 33 -0.42 -5.11 -6.51
CA ALA A 33 0.01 -5.76 -7.74
C ALA A 33 1.03 -4.90 -8.51
N ALA A 34 0.78 -3.59 -8.66
CA ALA A 34 1.69 -2.66 -9.32
C ALA A 34 3.04 -2.59 -8.60
N TYR A 35 3.03 -2.54 -7.27
CA TYR A 35 4.24 -2.57 -6.46
C TYR A 35 5.06 -3.86 -6.69
N TYR A 36 4.41 -5.03 -6.69
CA TYR A 36 5.10 -6.28 -6.96
C TYR A 36 5.64 -6.36 -8.39
N LEU A 37 4.90 -5.86 -9.39
CA LEU A 37 5.37 -5.78 -10.78
C LEU A 37 6.60 -4.90 -10.89
N TRP A 38 6.58 -3.72 -10.27
CA TRP A 38 7.71 -2.81 -10.22
C TRP A 38 8.93 -3.46 -9.55
N GLU A 39 8.74 -4.15 -8.41
CA GLU A 39 9.82 -4.89 -7.76
C GLU A 39 10.38 -6.03 -8.63
N LEU A 40 9.52 -6.81 -9.27
CA LEU A 40 9.89 -7.91 -10.17
C LEU A 40 10.66 -7.42 -11.40
N LYS A 41 10.30 -6.25 -11.93
CA LYS A 41 11.00 -5.58 -13.04
C LYS A 41 12.33 -4.94 -12.62
N GLY A 42 12.68 -5.03 -11.33
CA GLY A 42 13.95 -4.53 -10.80
C GLY A 42 13.89 -3.08 -10.35
N ARG A 43 12.70 -2.57 -10.01
CA ARG A 43 12.47 -1.20 -9.55
C ARG A 43 12.92 -0.17 -10.57
N LYS A 44 12.46 -0.37 -11.82
CA LYS A 44 12.80 0.49 -12.93
C LYS A 44 12.13 1.85 -12.72
N ASP A 45 12.94 2.90 -12.77
CA ASP A 45 12.43 4.26 -12.66
C ASP A 45 11.62 4.61 -13.92
N GLY A 46 10.41 5.16 -13.74
CA GLY A 46 9.54 5.58 -14.83
C GLY A 46 8.63 4.48 -15.41
N SER A 47 8.58 3.28 -14.82
CA SER A 47 7.59 2.26 -15.19
C SER A 47 6.33 2.27 -14.33
N ASP A 48 6.21 3.20 -13.37
CA ASP A 48 5.14 3.23 -12.36
C ASP A 48 3.73 3.21 -12.98
N VAL A 49 3.54 3.92 -14.10
CA VAL A 49 2.26 3.96 -14.83
C VAL A 49 2.01 2.68 -15.60
N GLU A 50 3.04 2.11 -16.23
CA GLU A 50 2.93 0.84 -16.97
C GLU A 50 2.63 -0.31 -16.00
N ASP A 51 3.28 -0.31 -14.85
CA ASP A 51 3.10 -1.29 -13.76
C ASP A 51 1.70 -1.16 -13.13
N TRP A 52 1.17 0.06 -13.03
CA TRP A 52 -0.20 0.29 -12.59
C TRP A 52 -1.24 -0.24 -13.58
N ILE A 53 -1.10 0.06 -14.87
CA ILE A 53 -2.04 -0.42 -15.91
C ILE A 53 -2.02 -1.95 -16.00
N GLU A 54 -0.83 -2.56 -15.94
CA GLU A 54 -0.69 -4.02 -15.95
C GLU A 54 -1.33 -4.65 -14.69
N ALA A 55 -1.19 -4.01 -13.54
CA ALA A 55 -1.87 -4.42 -12.32
C ALA A 55 -3.41 -4.30 -12.41
N GLU A 56 -3.93 -3.25 -13.03
CA GLU A 56 -5.37 -3.09 -13.28
C GLU A 56 -5.92 -4.23 -14.14
N GLU A 57 -5.21 -4.64 -15.20
CA GLU A 57 -5.62 -5.78 -16.01
C GLU A 57 -5.60 -7.10 -15.22
N ILE A 58 -4.61 -7.31 -14.34
CA ILE A 58 -4.52 -8.52 -13.52
C ILE A 58 -5.66 -8.61 -12.49
N VAL A 59 -6.06 -7.48 -11.90
CA VAL A 59 -7.12 -7.45 -10.88
C VAL A 59 -8.52 -7.51 -11.50
N ASN A 60 -8.67 -7.10 -12.76
CA ASN A 60 -9.95 -7.04 -13.45
C ASN A 60 -10.26 -8.28 -14.35
N ASP A 61 -9.36 -9.26 -14.44
CA ASP A 61 -9.56 -10.56 -15.14
C ASP A 61 -10.28 -11.61 -14.26
#